data_AF-A0A8J7SY26-F1
#
_entry.id   AF-A0A8J7SY26-F1
#
_cell.length_a   1.000
_cell.length_b   1.000
_cell.length_c   1.000
_cell.angle_alpha   90.00
_cell.angle_beta   90.00
_cell.angle_gamma   90.00
#
_symmetry.space_group_name_H-M   'P 1'
#
loop_
_entity.id
_entity.type
_entity.pdbx_description
1 polymer ?
#
loop_
_entity_poly.entity_id
_entity_poly.type
_entity_poly.pdbx_seq_one_letter_code
_entity_poly.pdbx_strand_id
1 'polypeptide(L)'
;MHKRLYILLCLCFSLILSGCYYSHPNKMDHWAANGEGAVDSVNFYINHHYWTGYNFRSTDTLSLQTAPPLAGLPDYGAIVNDTIAINSHDQLVVARVMYVPTDSTDSVWVKVARDQLTQGWIHESTLLEHVVPDDPISKFIYYFSDSRSVYVLSVFGLVVLFWLIQSVRHKRFRIVHFNDIPSFYPTLLCICVSGSAALYGSIQRFIPATWVEFYFRPTLNPFNTELPLIMALFIASVWCMLIVAVAVIDEIRRQPDIGDNLSYLASLGGVCVVLYLTFTLTTPIYIGYPLLLVYWAFAVRQYIKHQPSHLLCGVCDKPIPHKGRCPHCGAMNE
;
A
#
# COMPACT_ATOMS: atom_id res chain seq x y z
N MET A 1 25.57 -11.70 20.02
CA MET A 1 24.47 -11.27 19.13
C MET A 1 23.45 -12.38 18.83
N HIS A 2 23.87 -13.59 18.41
CA HIS A 2 22.95 -14.66 18.00
C HIS A 2 21.85 -15.02 19.03
N LYS A 3 22.18 -15.16 20.32
CA LYS A 3 21.17 -15.46 21.36
C LYS A 3 20.08 -14.38 21.48
N ARG A 4 20.44 -13.09 21.36
CA ARG A 4 19.48 -11.97 21.43
C ARG A 4 18.58 -11.92 20.19
N LEU A 5 19.12 -12.24 19.02
CA LEU A 5 18.36 -12.34 17.77
C LEU A 5 17.35 -13.50 17.82
N TYR A 6 17.74 -14.67 18.33
CA TYR A 6 16.83 -15.82 18.50
C TYR A 6 15.72 -15.53 19.51
N ILE A 7 16.00 -14.79 20.59
CA ILE A 7 14.98 -14.39 21.58
C ILE A 7 13.98 -13.41 20.96
N LEU A 8 14.45 -12.43 20.18
CA LEU A 8 13.59 -11.51 19.43
C LEU A 8 12.73 -12.24 18.38
N LEU A 9 13.31 -13.19 17.66
CA LEU A 9 12.59 -14.02 16.68
C LEU A 9 11.54 -14.92 17.35
N CYS A 10 11.87 -15.51 18.50
CA CYS A 10 10.90 -16.30 19.28
C CYS A 10 9.79 -15.43 19.86
N LEU A 11 10.09 -14.21 20.31
CA LEU A 11 9.08 -13.25 20.78
C LEU A 11 8.15 -12.82 19.64
N CYS A 12 8.70 -12.46 18.47
CA CYS A 12 7.88 -12.19 17.28
C CYS A 12 7.04 -13.40 16.86
N PHE A 13 7.60 -14.62 16.91
CA PHE A 13 6.87 -15.84 16.59
C PHE A 13 5.73 -16.12 17.59
N SER A 14 5.96 -15.85 18.89
CA SER A 14 4.94 -15.99 19.93
C SER A 14 3.81 -14.97 19.81
N LEU A 15 4.09 -13.75 19.34
CA LEU A 15 3.09 -12.71 19.04
C LEU A 15 2.25 -13.05 17.80
N ILE A 16 2.78 -13.83 16.86
CA ILE A 16 2.05 -14.33 15.68
C ILE A 16 1.12 -15.51 16.07
N LEU A 17 1.50 -16.29 17.09
CA LEU A 17 0.72 -17.44 17.61
C LEU A 17 -0.40 -17.04 18.56
N SER A 18 -0.35 -15.85 19.17
CA SER A 18 -1.54 -15.24 19.78
C SER A 18 -2.47 -14.80 18.66
N GLY A 19 -3.44 -15.66 18.32
CA GLY A 19 -4.43 -15.38 17.29
C GLY A 19 -5.04 -14.00 17.49
N CYS A 20 -4.80 -13.09 16.54
CA CYS A 20 -5.52 -11.83 16.49
C CYS A 20 -6.96 -12.18 16.18
N TYR A 21 -7.84 -12.12 17.17
CA TYR A 21 -9.27 -12.17 16.94
C TYR A 21 -9.61 -10.97 16.05
N TYR A 22 -9.80 -11.25 14.77
CA TYR A 22 -10.19 -10.24 13.80
C TYR A 22 -11.70 -10.05 13.90
N SER A 23 -12.12 -9.20 14.84
CA SER A 23 -13.52 -8.79 14.91
C SER A 23 -13.81 -7.92 13.70
N HIS A 24 -14.56 -8.44 12.72
CA HIS A 24 -15.27 -7.55 11.82
C HIS A 24 -16.24 -6.73 12.68
N PRO A 25 -16.17 -5.39 12.65
CA PRO A 25 -17.16 -4.60 13.35
C PRO A 25 -18.52 -4.86 12.70
N ASN A 26 -19.42 -5.45 13.47
CA ASN A 26 -20.86 -5.48 13.25
C ASN A 26 -21.36 -6.15 11.95
N LYS A 27 -21.32 -7.48 11.91
CA LYS A 27 -22.50 -8.21 11.39
C LYS A 27 -23.55 -8.21 12.49
N MET A 28 -24.29 -7.11 12.62
CA MET A 28 -25.52 -7.10 13.43
C MET A 28 -26.60 -7.84 12.64
N ASP A 29 -27.17 -8.86 13.26
CA ASP A 29 -28.36 -9.53 12.75
C ASP A 29 -29.54 -8.55 12.81
N HIS A 30 -30.19 -8.33 11.66
CA HIS A 30 -31.48 -7.62 11.45
C HIS A 30 -31.38 -6.08 11.59
N TRP A 31 -32.07 -5.22 10.81
CA TRP A 31 -33.47 -5.21 10.37
C TRP A 31 -33.58 -4.91 8.86
N ALA A 32 -34.45 -5.63 8.14
CA ALA A 32 -34.76 -5.31 6.75
C ALA A 32 -35.44 -3.93 6.67
N ALA A 33 -35.05 -3.11 5.70
CA ALA A 33 -35.72 -1.85 5.41
C ALA A 33 -37.19 -2.12 5.07
N ASN A 34 -38.10 -1.80 6.00
CA ASN A 34 -39.52 -2.12 5.89
C ASN A 34 -40.33 -1.09 5.06
N GLY A 35 -39.79 -0.58 3.96
CA GLY A 35 -40.54 0.27 3.03
C GLY A 35 -39.77 0.67 1.78
N GLU A 36 -40.45 0.71 0.64
CA GLU A 36 -39.91 1.25 -0.62
C GLU A 36 -39.44 2.70 -0.41
N GLY A 37 -38.22 3.00 -0.86
CA GLY A 37 -37.61 4.33 -0.73
C GLY A 37 -36.93 4.64 0.60
N ALA A 38 -37.12 3.82 1.64
CA ALA A 38 -36.44 3.97 2.93
C ALA A 38 -35.15 3.13 2.98
N VAL A 39 -34.06 3.72 3.46
CA VAL A 39 -32.75 3.06 3.60
C VAL A 39 -32.31 3.15 5.06
N ASP A 40 -31.97 2.01 5.67
CA ASP A 40 -31.29 2.01 6.96
C ASP A 40 -29.86 2.52 6.77
N SER A 41 -29.58 3.71 7.33
CA SER A 41 -28.30 4.40 7.17
C SER A 41 -27.13 3.60 7.73
N VAL A 42 -27.33 2.88 8.84
CA VAL A 42 -26.25 2.14 9.51
C VAL A 42 -25.90 0.91 8.68
N ASN A 43 -26.91 0.12 8.30
CA ASN A 43 -26.69 -1.06 7.48
C ASN A 43 -26.14 -0.70 6.09
N PHE A 44 -26.62 0.39 5.48
CA PHE A 44 -26.10 0.85 4.20
C PHE A 44 -24.63 1.21 4.31
N TYR A 45 -24.26 2.02 5.31
CA TYR A 45 -22.87 2.45 5.51
C TYR A 45 -21.90 1.30 5.75
N ILE A 46 -22.33 0.26 6.47
CA ILE A 46 -21.49 -0.93 6.72
C ILE A 46 -21.21 -1.69 5.42
N ASN A 47 -22.22 -1.85 4.56
CA ASN A 47 -22.11 -2.65 3.33
C ASN A 47 -21.48 -1.88 2.16
N HIS A 48 -21.73 -0.57 2.05
CA HIS A 48 -21.33 0.24 0.90
C HIS A 48 -20.20 1.23 1.24
N HIS A 49 -19.87 1.41 2.52
CA HIS A 49 -18.74 2.22 3.02
C HIS A 49 -18.83 3.74 2.83
N TYR A 50 -19.93 4.25 2.26
CA TYR A 50 -20.24 5.68 2.17
C TYR A 50 -21.69 5.96 2.58
N TRP A 51 -22.03 7.24 2.78
CA TRP A 51 -23.39 7.69 3.10
C TRP A 51 -23.64 9.10 2.55
N THR A 52 -24.75 9.73 2.91
CA THR A 52 -25.06 11.12 2.58
C THR A 52 -24.00 12.07 3.12
N GLY A 53 -23.57 13.03 2.30
CA GLY A 53 -22.49 13.98 2.58
C GLY A 53 -21.11 13.48 2.19
N TYR A 54 -20.99 12.24 1.70
CA TYR A 54 -19.71 11.70 1.25
C TYR A 54 -19.29 12.31 -0.11
N ASN A 55 -17.99 12.57 -0.25
CA ASN A 55 -17.43 13.25 -1.42
C ASN A 55 -16.78 12.25 -2.37
N PHE A 56 -17.25 12.29 -3.61
CA PHE A 56 -16.68 11.58 -4.74
C PHE A 56 -16.06 12.56 -5.73
N ARG A 57 -15.23 12.02 -6.61
CA ARG A 57 -14.70 12.70 -7.78
C ARG A 57 -14.95 11.84 -9.01
N SER A 58 -15.51 12.47 -10.04
CA SER A 58 -15.80 11.84 -11.32
C SER A 58 -14.50 11.44 -12.03
N THR A 59 -14.38 10.20 -12.50
CA THR A 59 -13.28 9.77 -13.37
C THR A 59 -13.58 10.08 -14.83
N ASP A 60 -14.83 9.90 -15.22
CA ASP A 60 -15.32 10.06 -16.58
C ASP A 60 -16.56 10.97 -16.62
N THR A 61 -17.14 11.15 -17.80
CA THR A 61 -18.42 11.87 -17.94
C THR A 61 -19.58 10.95 -17.57
N LEU A 62 -20.48 11.40 -16.70
CA LEU A 62 -21.70 10.65 -16.33
C LEU A 62 -22.95 11.41 -16.73
N SER A 63 -24.05 10.70 -16.99
CA SER A 63 -25.38 11.28 -17.10
C SER A 63 -26.21 10.93 -15.88
N LEU A 64 -26.83 11.94 -15.27
CA LEU A 64 -27.77 11.78 -14.17
C LEU A 64 -29.19 11.99 -14.64
N GLN A 65 -30.13 11.23 -14.10
CA GLN A 65 -31.55 11.43 -14.29
C GLN A 65 -32.05 12.50 -13.30
N THR A 66 -32.68 13.55 -13.79
CA THR A 66 -33.18 14.60 -12.87
C THR A 66 -34.47 14.18 -12.16
N ALA A 67 -35.22 13.22 -12.73
CA ALA A 67 -36.40 12.65 -12.11
C ALA A 67 -36.04 11.63 -11.01
N PRO A 68 -36.78 11.60 -9.88
CA PRO A 68 -36.59 10.56 -8.86
C PRO A 68 -37.07 9.19 -9.36
N PRO A 69 -36.45 8.09 -8.88
CA PRO A 69 -36.78 6.74 -9.36
C PRO A 69 -38.17 6.25 -8.90
N LEU A 70 -38.69 6.77 -7.78
CA LEU A 70 -40.03 6.49 -7.29
C LEU A 70 -40.98 7.66 -7.61
N ALA A 71 -42.11 7.35 -8.26
CA ALA A 71 -43.12 8.33 -8.64
C ALA A 71 -43.83 8.93 -7.41
N GLY A 72 -44.02 10.25 -7.38
CA GLY A 72 -44.77 10.95 -6.34
C GLY A 72 -43.93 11.47 -5.16
N LEU A 73 -42.61 11.29 -5.16
CA LEU A 73 -41.73 11.98 -4.20
C LEU A 73 -41.48 13.43 -4.62
N PRO A 74 -41.68 14.41 -3.71
CA PRO A 74 -41.28 15.79 -3.98
C PRO A 74 -39.74 15.86 -3.99
N ASP A 75 -39.17 16.19 -5.15
CA ASP A 75 -37.75 16.47 -5.28
C ASP A 75 -37.53 17.84 -5.91
N TYR A 76 -36.81 18.71 -5.20
CA TYR A 76 -36.54 20.07 -5.66
C TYR A 76 -35.60 20.00 -6.86
N GLY A 77 -36.04 20.54 -8.00
CA GLY A 77 -35.25 20.55 -9.25
C GLY A 77 -35.45 19.35 -10.17
N ALA A 78 -36.41 18.46 -9.89
CA ALA A 78 -36.72 17.36 -10.79
C ALA A 78 -37.42 17.88 -12.07
N ILE A 79 -36.75 17.70 -13.21
CA ILE A 79 -37.34 17.91 -14.53
C ILE A 79 -37.70 16.53 -15.08
N VAL A 80 -38.98 16.30 -15.38
CA VAL A 80 -39.42 14.98 -15.84
C VAL A 80 -38.77 14.68 -17.20
N ASN A 81 -38.10 13.53 -17.31
CA ASN A 81 -37.43 13.02 -18.51
C ASN A 81 -36.23 13.84 -19.02
N ASP A 82 -35.57 14.60 -18.15
CA ASP A 82 -34.33 15.30 -18.50
C ASP A 82 -33.10 14.66 -17.85
N THR A 83 -31.98 14.70 -18.56
CA THR A 83 -30.70 14.16 -18.11
C THR A 83 -29.64 15.26 -18.05
N ILE A 84 -28.90 15.30 -16.96
CA ILE A 84 -27.81 16.26 -16.78
C ILE A 84 -26.46 15.55 -16.84
N ALA A 85 -25.52 16.13 -17.59
CA ALA A 85 -24.17 15.57 -17.72
C ALA A 85 -23.24 16.14 -16.65
N ILE A 86 -22.50 15.27 -15.97
CA ILE A 86 -21.34 15.59 -15.14
C ILE A 86 -20.08 15.41 -15.98
N ASN A 87 -19.13 16.33 -15.85
CA ASN A 87 -17.85 16.22 -16.52
C ASN A 87 -16.86 15.39 -15.71
N SER A 88 -15.86 14.83 -16.39
CA SER A 88 -14.75 14.21 -15.69
C SER A 88 -14.06 15.20 -14.75
N HIS A 89 -13.54 14.70 -13.64
CA HIS A 89 -12.84 15.45 -12.59
C HIS A 89 -13.71 16.32 -11.68
N ASP A 90 -15.02 16.34 -11.89
CA ASP A 90 -15.97 17.05 -11.05
C ASP A 90 -16.06 16.45 -9.65
N GLN A 91 -16.19 17.31 -8.63
CA GLN A 91 -16.47 16.90 -7.27
C GLN A 91 -17.97 16.71 -7.10
N LEU A 92 -18.36 15.58 -6.52
CA LEU A 92 -19.74 15.17 -6.35
C LEU A 92 -19.97 14.87 -4.88
N VAL A 93 -21.11 15.30 -4.35
CA VAL A 93 -21.55 14.99 -3.00
C VAL A 93 -22.75 14.07 -3.08
N VAL A 94 -22.75 13.02 -2.28
CA VAL A 94 -23.92 12.15 -2.12
C VAL A 94 -25.00 12.91 -1.35
N ALA A 95 -26.08 13.28 -2.02
CA ALA A 95 -27.16 14.04 -1.42
C ALA A 95 -28.21 13.12 -0.75
N ARG A 96 -28.52 11.98 -1.38
CA ARG A 96 -29.53 11.04 -0.90
C ARG A 96 -29.28 9.65 -1.45
N VAL A 97 -29.69 8.63 -0.71
CA VAL A 97 -29.71 7.23 -1.15
C VAL A 97 -31.13 6.70 -1.04
N MET A 98 -31.55 5.87 -1.98
CA MET A 98 -32.89 5.31 -2.06
C MET A 98 -32.83 3.83 -2.44
N TYR A 99 -33.65 3.02 -1.78
CA TYR A 99 -33.79 1.59 -2.08
C TYR A 99 -35.07 1.34 -2.88
N VAL A 100 -34.93 0.80 -4.08
CA VAL A 100 -36.00 0.52 -5.04
C VAL A 100 -35.90 -0.95 -5.45
N PRO A 101 -36.48 -1.88 -4.67
CA PRO A 101 -36.32 -3.32 -4.91
C PRO A 101 -37.01 -3.82 -6.19
N THR A 102 -37.94 -3.04 -6.74
CA THR A 102 -38.67 -3.37 -7.97
C THR A 102 -37.86 -3.14 -9.24
N ASP A 103 -36.72 -2.45 -9.15
CA ASP A 103 -35.84 -2.21 -10.27
C ASP A 103 -35.00 -3.46 -10.59
N SER A 104 -34.99 -3.88 -11.85
CA SER A 104 -34.27 -5.08 -12.28
C SER A 104 -32.76 -4.88 -12.47
N THR A 105 -32.31 -3.64 -12.61
CA THR A 105 -30.90 -3.34 -12.90
C THR A 105 -30.09 -3.20 -11.63
N ASP A 106 -30.56 -2.34 -10.73
CA ASP A 106 -29.92 -2.07 -9.46
C ASP A 106 -30.97 -1.58 -8.46
N SER A 107 -30.97 -2.20 -7.29
CA SER A 107 -31.90 -1.86 -6.20
C SER A 107 -31.54 -0.58 -5.47
N VAL A 108 -30.31 -0.07 -5.64
CA VAL A 108 -29.85 1.16 -4.98
C VAL A 108 -29.74 2.30 -5.99
N TRP A 109 -30.39 3.40 -5.64
CA TRP A 109 -30.32 4.66 -6.37
C TRP A 109 -29.67 5.72 -5.50
N VAL A 110 -28.72 6.45 -6.07
CA VAL A 110 -27.96 7.48 -5.39
C VAL A 110 -28.22 8.81 -6.08
N LYS A 111 -28.65 9.80 -5.30
CA LYS A 111 -28.69 11.19 -5.72
C LYS A 111 -27.35 11.83 -5.47
N VAL A 112 -26.70 12.32 -6.51
CA VAL A 112 -25.43 13.05 -6.43
C VAL A 112 -25.61 14.48 -6.91
N ALA A 113 -24.82 15.38 -6.34
CA ALA A 113 -24.85 16.80 -6.66
C ALA A 113 -23.43 17.36 -6.80
N ARG A 114 -23.18 18.10 -7.88
CA ARG A 114 -21.97 18.92 -8.04
C ARG A 114 -22.19 20.31 -7.43
N ASP A 115 -23.33 20.90 -7.73
CA ASP A 115 -23.82 22.16 -7.17
C ASP A 115 -25.36 22.11 -7.03
N GLN A 116 -25.98 23.23 -6.63
CA GLN A 116 -27.43 23.28 -6.41
C GLN A 116 -28.25 23.09 -7.70
N LEU A 117 -27.65 23.29 -8.88
CA LEU A 117 -28.32 23.21 -10.18
C LEU A 117 -28.03 21.89 -10.90
N THR A 118 -26.89 21.28 -10.62
CA THR A 118 -26.33 20.09 -11.26
C THR A 118 -26.43 18.91 -10.30
N GLN A 119 -27.64 18.37 -10.17
CA GLN A 119 -27.95 17.24 -9.32
C GLN A 119 -28.90 16.28 -10.01
N GLY A 120 -28.83 15.01 -9.63
CA GLY A 120 -29.70 13.97 -10.20
C GLY A 120 -29.40 12.60 -9.62
N TRP A 121 -30.14 11.63 -10.12
CA TRP A 121 -30.19 10.24 -9.71
C TRP A 121 -29.43 9.36 -10.68
N ILE A 122 -28.75 8.36 -10.15
CA ILE A 122 -28.05 7.33 -10.89
C ILE A 122 -28.05 6.04 -10.07
N HIS A 123 -27.98 4.90 -10.75
CA HIS A 123 -27.76 3.62 -10.09
C HIS A 123 -26.40 3.61 -9.39
N GLU A 124 -26.33 2.97 -8.23
CA GLU A 124 -25.09 2.86 -7.46
C GLU A 124 -23.99 2.15 -8.25
N SER A 125 -24.31 1.02 -8.89
CA SER A 125 -23.39 0.26 -9.72
C SER A 125 -22.74 1.13 -10.80
N THR A 126 -23.53 1.88 -11.57
CA THR A 126 -23.03 2.81 -12.60
C THR A 126 -22.25 3.98 -12.00
N LEU A 127 -22.66 4.47 -10.84
CA LEU A 127 -21.93 5.54 -10.13
C LEU A 127 -20.52 5.06 -9.75
N LEU A 128 -20.42 3.94 -9.03
CA LEU A 128 -19.15 3.41 -8.48
C LEU A 128 -18.15 2.99 -9.56
N GLU A 129 -18.61 2.72 -10.79
CA GLU A 129 -17.73 2.47 -11.95
C GLU A 129 -17.01 3.74 -12.45
N HIS A 130 -17.61 4.92 -12.26
CA HIS A 130 -17.14 6.18 -12.84
C HIS A 130 -16.77 7.25 -11.79
N VAL A 131 -16.68 6.86 -10.51
CA VAL A 131 -16.27 7.76 -9.43
C VAL A 131 -15.25 7.13 -8.51
N VAL A 132 -14.47 7.99 -7.87
CA VAL A 132 -13.51 7.63 -6.82
C VAL A 132 -13.71 8.51 -5.60
N PRO A 133 -13.46 8.04 -4.37
CA PRO A 133 -13.42 8.93 -3.19
C PRO A 133 -12.55 10.16 -3.42
N ASP A 134 -12.96 11.31 -2.90
CA ASP A 134 -12.24 12.57 -3.10
C ASP A 134 -10.97 12.72 -2.23
N ASP A 135 -10.34 11.61 -1.84
CA ASP A 135 -9.12 11.57 -1.03
C ASP A 135 -7.88 11.24 -1.87
N PRO A 136 -6.72 11.86 -1.60
CA PRO A 136 -5.50 11.62 -2.37
C PRO A 136 -5.01 10.17 -2.27
N ILE A 137 -5.21 9.52 -1.13
CA ILE A 137 -4.80 8.14 -0.88
C ILE A 137 -5.68 7.18 -1.68
N SER A 138 -6.99 7.37 -1.66
CA SER A 138 -7.93 6.56 -2.44
C SER A 138 -7.67 6.70 -3.94
N LYS A 139 -7.42 7.93 -4.42
CA LYS A 139 -7.01 8.16 -5.82
C LYS A 139 -5.73 7.42 -6.17
N PHE A 140 -4.72 7.43 -5.28
CA PHE A 140 -3.50 6.66 -5.48
C PHE A 140 -3.79 5.16 -5.60
N ILE A 141 -4.61 4.61 -4.70
CA ILE A 141 -5.03 3.20 -4.74
C ILE A 141 -5.76 2.89 -6.05
N TYR A 142 -6.69 3.74 -6.49
CA TYR A 142 -7.43 3.58 -7.74
C TYR A 142 -6.50 3.47 -8.95
N TYR A 143 -5.60 4.44 -9.15
CA TYR A 143 -4.67 4.42 -10.28
C TYR A 143 -3.69 3.25 -10.22
N PHE A 144 -3.25 2.89 -9.01
CA PHE A 144 -2.29 1.80 -8.82
C PHE A 144 -2.94 0.41 -9.00
N SER A 145 -4.20 0.27 -8.60
CA SER A 145 -4.98 -0.97 -8.66
C SER A 145 -5.60 -1.24 -10.03
N ASP A 146 -5.56 -0.28 -10.96
CA ASP A 146 -6.05 -0.48 -12.31
C ASP A 146 -5.35 -1.69 -12.97
N SER A 147 -6.12 -2.49 -13.71
CA SER A 147 -5.62 -3.72 -14.34
C SER A 147 -4.45 -3.40 -15.28
N ARG A 148 -4.53 -2.29 -16.01
CA ARG A 148 -3.46 -1.84 -16.90
C ARG A 148 -2.17 -1.53 -16.13
N SER A 149 -2.28 -0.86 -14.98
CA SER A 149 -1.14 -0.53 -14.13
C SER A 149 -0.40 -1.79 -13.68
N VAL A 150 -1.11 -2.84 -13.26
CA VAL A 150 -0.50 -4.11 -12.84
C VAL A 150 0.29 -4.77 -13.98
N TYR A 151 -0.26 -4.81 -15.20
CA TYR A 151 0.46 -5.36 -16.36
C TYR A 151 1.71 -4.56 -16.70
N VAL A 152 1.60 -3.22 -16.77
CA VAL A 152 2.72 -2.32 -17.10
C VAL A 152 3.84 -2.45 -16.05
N LEU A 153 3.48 -2.45 -14.76
CA LEU A 153 4.44 -2.62 -13.67
C LEU A 153 5.13 -3.97 -13.70
N SER A 154 4.41 -5.04 -14.06
CA SER A 154 4.99 -6.38 -14.20
C SER A 154 6.03 -6.45 -15.32
N VAL A 155 5.72 -5.88 -16.49
CA VAL A 155 6.67 -5.79 -17.62
C VAL A 155 7.90 -4.96 -17.24
N PHE A 156 7.69 -3.79 -16.61
CA PHE A 156 8.78 -2.96 -16.10
C PHE A 156 9.66 -3.72 -15.10
N GLY A 157 9.05 -4.46 -14.18
CA GLY A 157 9.74 -5.31 -13.21
C GLY A 157 10.63 -6.37 -13.85
N LEU A 158 10.17 -7.01 -14.93
CA LEU A 158 10.96 -7.99 -15.69
C LEU A 158 12.17 -7.34 -16.38
N VAL A 159 12.00 -6.15 -16.96
CA VAL A 159 13.10 -5.38 -17.57
C VAL A 159 14.14 -5.02 -16.51
N VAL A 160 13.70 -4.51 -15.36
CA VAL A 160 14.59 -4.20 -14.23
C VAL A 160 15.31 -5.45 -13.72
N LEU A 161 14.60 -6.57 -13.58
CA LEU A 161 15.18 -7.85 -13.16
C LEU A 161 16.28 -8.31 -14.15
N PHE A 162 16.00 -8.28 -15.45
CA PHE A 162 16.98 -8.66 -16.47
C PHE A 162 18.21 -7.74 -16.42
N TRP A 163 18.00 -6.43 -16.29
CA TRP A 163 19.06 -5.45 -16.16
C TRP A 163 19.92 -5.67 -14.90
N LEU A 164 19.31 -6.00 -13.76
CA LEU A 164 20.03 -6.34 -12.53
C LEU A 164 20.87 -7.61 -12.69
N ILE A 165 20.30 -8.67 -13.27
CA ILE A 165 21.02 -9.94 -13.53
C ILE A 165 22.22 -9.67 -14.45
N GLN A 166 22.02 -8.91 -15.52
CA GLN A 166 23.10 -8.54 -16.43
C GLN A 166 24.18 -7.71 -15.73
N SER A 167 23.78 -6.75 -14.89
CA SER A 167 24.69 -5.91 -14.11
C SER A 167 25.56 -6.73 -13.16
N VAL A 168 24.97 -7.73 -12.49
CA VAL A 168 25.70 -8.68 -11.63
C VAL A 168 26.69 -9.51 -12.46
N ARG A 169 26.27 -10.06 -13.61
CA ARG A 169 27.12 -10.92 -14.46
C ARG A 169 28.34 -10.18 -15.00
N HIS A 170 28.19 -8.92 -15.37
CA HIS A 170 29.30 -8.12 -15.91
C HIS A 170 30.13 -7.41 -14.83
N LYS A 171 29.86 -7.64 -13.53
CA LYS A 171 30.57 -7.05 -12.38
C LYS A 171 30.73 -5.51 -12.45
N ARG A 172 29.77 -4.82 -13.07
CA ARG A 172 29.97 -3.40 -13.42
C ARG A 172 29.67 -2.42 -12.28
N PHE A 173 28.90 -2.82 -11.26
CA PHE A 173 28.37 -1.89 -10.25
C PHE A 173 28.26 -2.49 -8.84
N ARG A 174 28.22 -1.63 -7.83
CA ARG A 174 27.88 -1.98 -6.44
C ARG A 174 26.39 -2.31 -6.36
N ILE A 175 26.05 -3.47 -5.81
CA ILE A 175 24.68 -3.99 -5.70
C ILE A 175 24.50 -4.54 -4.29
N VAL A 176 23.36 -4.21 -3.68
CA VAL A 176 22.94 -4.73 -2.37
C VAL A 176 23.04 -6.25 -2.30
N HIS A 177 23.47 -6.78 -1.15
CA HIS A 177 23.78 -8.20 -0.86
C HIS A 177 25.04 -8.79 -1.49
N PHE A 178 25.65 -8.15 -2.49
CA PHE A 178 26.83 -8.68 -3.19
C PHE A 178 28.07 -7.83 -2.99
N ASN A 179 28.02 -6.57 -3.42
CA ASN A 179 29.10 -5.60 -3.25
C ASN A 179 28.48 -4.35 -2.65
N ASP A 180 28.05 -4.53 -1.40
CA ASP A 180 27.22 -3.56 -0.70
C ASP A 180 28.07 -2.48 -0.01
N ILE A 181 27.43 -1.34 0.26
CA ILE A 181 28.00 -0.29 1.09
C ILE A 181 28.14 -0.81 2.53
N PRO A 182 29.12 -0.32 3.30
CA PRO A 182 29.29 -0.60 4.73
C PRO A 182 28.16 -0.12 5.67
N SER A 183 26.90 -0.30 5.29
CA SER A 183 25.73 0.20 6.02
C SER A 183 24.65 -0.85 6.17
N PHE A 184 23.91 -0.77 7.27
CA PHE A 184 22.76 -1.64 7.55
C PHE A 184 21.50 -1.20 6.79
N TYR A 185 21.35 0.10 6.50
CA TYR A 185 20.12 0.68 6.00
C TYR A 185 19.64 0.11 4.65
N PRO A 186 20.51 -0.16 3.65
CA PRO A 186 20.06 -0.72 2.37
C PRO A 186 19.47 -2.12 2.50
N THR A 187 20.11 -2.98 3.31
CA THR A 187 19.57 -4.31 3.62
C THR A 187 18.27 -4.22 4.39
N LEU A 188 18.19 -3.32 5.39
CA LEU A 188 16.96 -3.06 6.14
C LEU A 188 15.83 -2.61 5.21
N LEU A 189 16.10 -1.70 4.26
CA LEU A 189 15.12 -1.21 3.30
C LEU A 189 14.52 -2.38 2.49
N CYS A 190 15.37 -3.27 1.97
CA CYS A 190 14.89 -4.43 1.23
C CYS A 190 14.06 -5.41 2.08
N ILE A 191 14.41 -5.60 3.35
CA ILE A 191 13.62 -6.40 4.31
C ILE A 191 12.26 -5.73 4.56
N CYS A 192 12.22 -4.41 4.77
CA CYS A 192 10.99 -3.65 4.96
C CYS A 192 10.10 -3.70 3.71
N VAL A 193 10.65 -3.51 2.51
CA VAL A 193 9.91 -3.58 1.23
C VAL A 193 9.31 -4.96 1.01
N SER A 194 10.11 -6.01 1.16
CA SER A 194 9.62 -7.39 0.99
C SER A 194 8.56 -7.75 2.03
N GLY A 195 8.74 -7.35 3.30
CA GLY A 195 7.75 -7.54 4.36
C GLY A 195 6.45 -6.79 4.11
N SER A 196 6.53 -5.50 3.74
CA SER A 196 5.35 -4.68 3.45
C SER A 196 4.58 -5.20 2.24
N ALA A 197 5.27 -5.67 1.20
CA ALA A 197 4.64 -6.27 0.02
C ALA A 197 3.94 -7.60 0.35
N ALA A 198 4.53 -8.43 1.20
CA ALA A 198 3.88 -9.64 1.70
C ALA A 198 2.66 -9.33 2.57
N LEU A 199 2.75 -8.33 3.46
CA LEU A 199 1.60 -7.86 4.24
C LEU A 199 0.46 -7.38 3.33
N TYR A 200 0.78 -6.58 2.32
CA TYR A 200 -0.19 -6.13 1.32
C TYR A 200 -0.88 -7.29 0.60
N GLY A 201 -0.10 -8.25 0.08
CA GLY A 201 -0.66 -9.45 -0.56
C GLY A 201 -1.51 -10.30 0.39
N SER A 202 -1.17 -10.32 1.69
CA SER A 202 -1.96 -10.99 2.73
C SER A 202 -3.31 -10.29 2.94
N ILE A 203 -3.32 -8.95 3.05
CA ILE A 203 -4.54 -8.14 3.20
C ILE A 203 -5.48 -8.38 2.03
N GLN A 204 -4.96 -8.28 0.79
CA GLN A 204 -5.78 -8.47 -0.40
C GLN A 204 -6.41 -9.87 -0.48
N ARG A 205 -5.72 -10.90 0.01
CA ARG A 205 -6.20 -12.29 -0.08
C ARG A 205 -7.16 -12.66 1.05
N PHE A 206 -6.83 -12.32 2.29
CA PHE A 206 -7.56 -12.81 3.46
C PHE A 206 -8.65 -11.87 3.94
N ILE A 207 -8.48 -10.56 3.74
CA ILE A 207 -9.39 -9.55 4.30
C ILE A 207 -9.68 -8.45 3.26
N PRO A 208 -10.21 -8.81 2.06
CA PRO A 208 -10.46 -7.85 1.00
C PRO A 208 -11.49 -6.78 1.41
N ALA A 209 -12.49 -7.14 2.23
CA ALA A 209 -13.51 -6.20 2.69
C ALA A 209 -12.92 -5.01 3.46
N THR A 210 -11.92 -5.24 4.31
CA THR A 210 -11.25 -4.18 5.06
C THR A 210 -10.38 -3.30 4.18
N TRP A 211 -9.80 -3.87 3.12
CA TRP A 211 -9.08 -3.06 2.13
C TRP A 211 -10.03 -2.10 1.39
N VAL A 212 -11.25 -2.58 1.06
CA VAL A 212 -12.30 -1.73 0.49
C VAL A 212 -12.73 -0.65 1.48
N GLU A 213 -12.94 -1.00 2.75
CA GLU A 213 -13.25 -0.01 3.79
C GLU A 213 -12.15 1.06 3.91
N PHE A 214 -10.87 0.66 3.89
CA PHE A 214 -9.74 1.59 3.87
C PHE A 214 -9.69 2.46 2.62
N TYR A 215 -10.14 1.95 1.47
CA TYR A 215 -10.24 2.73 0.23
C TYR A 215 -11.26 3.87 0.35
N PHE A 216 -12.38 3.67 1.05
CA PHE A 216 -13.35 4.74 1.32
C PHE A 216 -12.95 5.62 2.52
N ARG A 217 -12.16 5.12 3.47
CA ARG A 217 -11.74 5.91 4.64
C ARG A 217 -10.25 5.76 4.90
N PRO A 218 -9.40 6.32 4.02
CA PRO A 218 -7.97 6.13 4.16
C PRO A 218 -7.42 6.94 5.34
N THR A 219 -6.36 6.42 5.95
CA THR A 219 -5.61 7.14 6.99
C THR A 219 -4.11 6.88 6.85
N LEU A 220 -3.30 7.86 7.22
CA LEU A 220 -1.85 7.71 7.35
C LEU A 220 -1.41 7.47 8.79
N ASN A 221 -2.33 7.49 9.76
CA ASN A 221 -2.01 7.32 11.16
C ASN A 221 -2.04 5.82 11.54
N PRO A 222 -0.89 5.16 11.79
CA PRO A 222 -0.86 3.76 12.21
C PRO A 222 -1.39 3.55 13.63
N PHE A 223 -1.56 4.60 14.41
CA PHE A 223 -2.04 4.55 15.80
C PHE A 223 -3.53 4.89 15.94
N ASN A 224 -4.27 4.95 14.83
CA ASN A 224 -5.71 5.13 14.90
C ASN A 224 -6.35 3.92 15.61
N THR A 225 -7.12 4.18 16.68
CA THR A 225 -7.78 3.17 17.50
C THR A 225 -8.90 2.42 16.77
N GLU A 226 -9.45 3.01 15.72
CA GLU A 226 -10.51 2.40 14.90
C GLU A 226 -9.96 1.42 13.86
N LEU A 227 -8.64 1.42 13.64
CA LEU A 227 -8.02 0.66 12.56
C LEU A 227 -7.64 -0.76 13.04
N PRO A 228 -7.98 -1.82 12.27
CA PRO A 228 -7.55 -3.17 12.61
C PRO A 228 -6.03 -3.30 12.64
N LEU A 229 -5.50 -4.13 13.56
CA LEU A 229 -4.06 -4.27 13.79
C LEU A 229 -3.25 -4.54 12.51
N ILE A 230 -3.76 -5.39 11.61
CA ILE A 230 -3.07 -5.72 10.36
C ILE A 230 -2.91 -4.49 9.44
N MET A 231 -3.90 -3.62 9.38
CA MET A 231 -3.85 -2.38 8.62
C MET A 231 -2.90 -1.37 9.29
N ALA A 232 -2.92 -1.29 10.62
CA ALA A 232 -1.98 -0.47 11.39
C ALA A 232 -0.53 -0.90 11.15
N LEU A 233 -0.26 -2.21 11.17
CA LEU A 233 1.06 -2.77 10.86
C LEU A 233 1.49 -2.47 9.41
N PHE A 234 0.57 -2.54 8.46
CA PHE A 234 0.85 -2.18 7.07
C PHE A 234 1.19 -0.69 6.91
N ILE A 235 0.43 0.22 7.52
CA ILE A 235 0.73 1.66 7.49
C ILE A 235 2.06 1.95 8.20
N ALA A 236 2.31 1.31 9.34
CA ALA A 236 3.56 1.44 10.06
C ALA A 236 4.75 0.91 9.23
N SER A 237 4.59 -0.17 8.47
CA SER A 237 5.64 -0.66 7.57
C SER A 237 5.91 0.31 6.42
N VAL A 238 4.88 0.98 5.88
CA VAL A 238 5.05 2.05 4.88
C VAL A 238 5.86 3.22 5.44
N TRP A 239 5.53 3.70 6.65
CA TRP A 239 6.33 4.73 7.33
C TRP A 239 7.76 4.28 7.59
N CYS A 240 7.95 3.04 8.04
CA CYS A 240 9.27 2.47 8.25
C CYS A 240 10.10 2.48 6.96
N MET A 241 9.52 2.08 5.83
CA MET A 241 10.19 2.14 4.52
C MET A 241 10.62 3.56 4.16
N LEU A 242 9.75 4.56 4.35
CA LEU A 242 10.09 5.96 4.07
C LEU A 242 11.25 6.46 4.95
N ILE A 243 11.21 6.18 6.25
CA ILE A 243 12.26 6.58 7.19
C ILE A 243 13.60 5.92 6.82
N VAL A 244 13.58 4.62 6.55
CA VAL A 244 14.79 3.87 6.17
C VAL A 244 15.32 4.33 4.81
N ALA A 245 14.44 4.63 3.84
CA ALA A 245 14.86 5.16 2.54
C ALA A 245 15.56 6.52 2.68
N VAL A 246 15.05 7.42 3.54
CA VAL A 246 15.72 8.68 3.85
C VAL A 246 17.10 8.44 4.49
N ALA A 247 17.19 7.50 5.43
CA ALA A 247 18.47 7.13 6.05
C ALA A 247 19.49 6.57 5.03
N VAL A 248 19.03 5.78 4.06
CA VAL A 248 19.89 5.30 2.96
C VAL A 248 20.40 6.47 2.11
N ILE A 249 19.52 7.40 1.73
CA ILE A 249 19.91 8.56 0.91
C ILE A 249 20.92 9.43 1.67
N ASP A 250 20.71 9.65 2.97
CA ASP A 250 21.65 10.42 3.80
C ASP A 250 23.03 9.74 3.89
N GLU A 251 23.08 8.43 4.09
CA GLU A 251 24.33 7.66 4.11
C GLU A 251 25.07 7.71 2.77
N ILE A 252 24.35 7.56 1.66
CA ILE A 252 24.94 7.61 0.31
C ILE A 252 25.48 9.02 0.00
N ARG A 253 24.76 10.08 0.41
CA ARG A 253 25.19 11.47 0.18
C ARG A 253 26.52 11.82 0.87
N ARG A 254 26.88 11.11 1.94
CA ARG A 254 28.13 11.30 2.68
C ARG A 254 29.34 10.67 1.98
N GLN A 255 29.13 9.86 0.94
CA GLN A 255 30.23 9.21 0.22
C GLN A 255 30.80 10.13 -0.86
N PRO A 256 32.14 10.15 -1.04
CA PRO A 256 32.82 11.11 -1.93
C PRO A 256 32.55 10.87 -3.43
N ASP A 257 32.19 9.65 -3.83
CA ASP A 257 32.07 9.25 -5.24
C ASP A 257 30.63 9.35 -5.78
N ILE A 258 30.23 10.54 -6.25
CA ILE A 258 28.86 10.84 -6.71
C ILE A 258 28.36 9.89 -7.82
N GLY A 259 29.25 9.51 -8.77
CA GLY A 259 28.88 8.63 -9.88
C GLY A 259 28.54 7.19 -9.44
N ASP A 260 29.37 6.62 -8.58
CA ASP A 260 29.16 5.29 -8.00
C ASP A 260 27.91 5.28 -7.11
N ASN A 261 27.68 6.36 -6.36
CA ASN A 261 26.53 6.55 -5.49
C ASN A 261 25.19 6.53 -6.25
N LEU A 262 25.10 7.22 -7.38
CA LEU A 262 23.88 7.26 -8.19
C LEU A 262 23.57 5.89 -8.80
N SER A 263 24.61 5.20 -9.29
CA SER A 263 24.47 3.83 -9.84
C SER A 263 23.99 2.83 -8.78
N TYR A 264 24.49 2.97 -7.55
CA TYR A 264 24.07 2.15 -6.41
C TYR A 264 22.64 2.45 -5.98
N LEU A 265 22.23 3.73 -5.93
CA LEU A 265 20.85 4.09 -5.59
C LEU A 265 19.87 3.54 -6.64
N ALA A 266 20.23 3.61 -7.93
CA ALA A 266 19.44 3.04 -9.01
C ALA A 266 19.33 1.50 -8.89
N SER A 267 20.43 0.81 -8.58
CA SER A 267 20.41 -0.64 -8.39
C SER A 267 19.62 -1.06 -7.16
N LEU A 268 19.72 -0.32 -6.05
CA LEU A 268 18.92 -0.52 -4.84
C LEU A 268 17.42 -0.32 -5.13
N GLY A 269 17.07 0.77 -5.83
CA GLY A 269 15.69 1.02 -6.25
C GLY A 269 15.16 -0.11 -7.13
N GLY A 270 15.97 -0.60 -8.07
CA GLY A 270 15.64 -1.75 -8.90
C GLY A 270 15.40 -3.03 -8.08
N VAL A 271 16.27 -3.34 -7.11
CA VAL A 271 16.10 -4.48 -6.21
C VAL A 271 14.80 -4.33 -5.41
N CYS A 272 14.49 -3.13 -4.90
CA CYS A 272 13.24 -2.87 -4.20
C CYS A 272 12.01 -3.10 -5.08
N VAL A 273 12.02 -2.64 -6.34
CA VAL A 273 10.93 -2.89 -7.30
C VAL A 273 10.74 -4.38 -7.54
N VAL A 274 11.82 -5.13 -7.76
CA VAL A 274 11.76 -6.59 -7.96
C VAL A 274 11.20 -7.30 -6.74
N LEU A 275 11.65 -6.94 -5.53
CA LEU A 275 11.13 -7.52 -4.29
C LEU A 275 9.66 -7.21 -4.10
N TYR A 276 9.27 -5.94 -4.29
CA TYR A 276 7.89 -5.49 -4.19
C TYR A 276 6.98 -6.30 -5.12
N LEU A 277 7.32 -6.39 -6.41
CA LEU A 277 6.51 -7.12 -7.39
C LEU A 277 6.48 -8.62 -7.10
N THR A 278 7.64 -9.21 -6.79
CA THR A 278 7.73 -10.65 -6.48
C THR A 278 6.82 -11.01 -5.31
N PHE A 279 6.88 -10.28 -4.20
CA PHE A 279 6.08 -10.60 -3.02
C PHE A 279 4.62 -10.19 -3.15
N THR A 280 4.30 -9.10 -3.85
CA THR A 280 2.91 -8.71 -4.13
C THR A 280 2.19 -9.77 -4.98
N LEU A 281 2.89 -10.36 -5.96
CA LEU A 281 2.30 -11.37 -6.86
C LEU A 281 2.31 -12.79 -6.29
N THR A 282 3.35 -13.17 -5.52
CA THR A 282 3.51 -14.55 -5.03
C THR A 282 2.83 -14.80 -3.68
N THR A 283 2.57 -13.77 -2.88
CA THR A 283 1.95 -13.93 -1.55
C THR A 283 0.48 -14.37 -1.63
N PRO A 284 -0.37 -13.82 -2.52
CA PRO A 284 -1.75 -14.28 -2.69
C PRO A 284 -1.87 -15.76 -3.08
N ILE A 285 -0.82 -16.35 -3.68
CA ILE A 285 -0.72 -17.77 -4.04
C ILE A 285 0.10 -18.61 -3.05
N TYR A 286 0.34 -18.11 -1.84
CA TYR A 286 1.05 -18.75 -0.72
C TYR A 286 2.56 -19.02 -0.90
N ILE A 287 3.08 -19.03 -2.13
CA ILE A 287 4.51 -19.22 -2.41
C ILE A 287 5.37 -18.07 -1.84
N GLY A 288 4.79 -16.88 -1.71
CA GLY A 288 5.49 -15.70 -1.20
C GLY A 288 5.99 -15.85 0.24
N TYR A 289 5.25 -16.53 1.12
CA TYR A 289 5.64 -16.68 2.53
C TYR A 289 6.94 -17.47 2.76
N PRO A 290 7.11 -18.71 2.21
CA PRO A 290 8.37 -19.42 2.33
C PRO A 290 9.51 -18.67 1.60
N LEU A 291 9.23 -18.05 0.45
CA LEU A 291 10.21 -17.24 -0.27
C LEU A 291 10.68 -16.04 0.57
N LEU A 292 9.79 -15.40 1.34
CA LEU A 292 10.10 -14.27 2.20
C LEU A 292 11.06 -14.68 3.31
N LEU A 293 10.81 -15.82 3.96
CA LEU A 293 11.69 -16.35 5.00
C LEU A 293 13.08 -16.70 4.45
N VAL A 294 13.13 -17.35 3.29
CA VAL A 294 14.39 -17.66 2.60
C VAL A 294 15.14 -16.37 2.26
N TYR A 295 14.43 -15.37 1.72
CA TYR A 295 15.01 -14.08 1.36
C TYR A 295 15.55 -13.32 2.57
N TRP A 296 14.78 -13.21 3.66
CA TRP A 296 15.21 -12.56 4.89
C TRP A 296 16.42 -13.25 5.51
N ALA A 297 16.41 -14.59 5.57
CA ALA A 297 17.55 -15.37 6.06
C ALA A 297 18.80 -15.13 5.19
N PHE A 298 18.64 -15.07 3.87
CA PHE A 298 19.72 -14.74 2.94
C PHE A 298 20.25 -13.31 3.18
N ALA A 299 19.38 -12.31 3.22
CA ALA A 299 19.73 -10.90 3.40
C ALA A 299 20.50 -10.67 4.72
N VAL A 300 19.99 -11.22 5.83
CA VAL A 300 20.65 -11.13 7.14
C VAL A 300 22.00 -11.85 7.14
N ARG A 301 22.09 -13.04 6.53
CA ARG A 301 23.36 -13.78 6.41
C ARG A 301 24.39 -13.02 5.58
N GLN A 302 23.98 -12.40 4.47
CA GLN A 302 24.86 -11.61 3.63
C GLN A 302 25.39 -10.39 4.37
N TYR A 303 24.51 -9.68 5.07
CA TYR A 303 24.90 -8.54 5.90
C TYR A 303 25.92 -8.93 6.98
N ILE A 304 25.70 -10.03 7.71
CA ILE A 304 26.64 -10.50 8.75
C ILE A 304 27.98 -10.92 8.15
N LYS A 305 27.99 -11.57 6.99
CA LYS A 305 29.22 -12.06 6.34
C LYS A 305 30.07 -10.93 5.77
N HIS A 306 29.41 -9.93 5.18
CA HIS A 306 30.07 -8.80 4.52
C HIS A 306 30.13 -7.56 5.41
N GLN A 307 29.84 -7.70 6.72
CA GLN A 307 29.87 -6.61 7.66
C GLN A 307 31.30 -6.02 7.69
N PRO A 308 31.48 -4.77 7.23
CA PRO A 308 32.77 -4.13 7.30
C PRO A 308 33.05 -3.80 8.76
N SER A 309 34.30 -3.95 9.13
CA SER A 309 34.76 -3.51 10.42
C SER A 309 34.66 -1.99 10.52
N HIS A 310 33.77 -1.49 11.39
CA HIS A 310 33.68 -0.07 11.75
C HIS A 310 34.90 0.45 12.50
N LEU A 311 35.92 -0.38 12.70
CA LEU A 311 37.15 -0.02 13.35
C LEU A 311 38.07 0.60 12.31
N LEU A 312 38.49 1.84 12.56
CA LEU A 312 39.55 2.52 11.83
C LEU A 312 40.83 2.39 12.64
N CYS A 313 41.97 2.25 11.97
CA CYS A 313 43.24 2.35 12.66
C CYS A 313 43.48 3.81 13.04
N GLY A 314 43.70 4.09 14.33
CA GLY A 314 43.97 5.45 14.83
C GLY A 314 45.30 6.06 14.37
N VAL A 315 46.11 5.32 13.60
CA VAL A 315 47.39 5.81 13.07
C VAL A 315 47.33 6.04 11.56
N CYS A 316 46.68 5.16 10.79
CA CYS A 316 46.65 5.26 9.32
C CYS A 316 45.27 5.51 8.72
N ASP A 317 44.24 5.66 9.56
CA ASP A 317 42.83 5.86 9.17
C ASP A 317 42.27 4.84 8.17
N LYS A 318 42.94 3.70 8.03
CA LYS A 318 42.45 2.58 7.21
C LYS A 318 41.57 1.66 8.04
N PRO A 319 40.51 1.08 7.44
CA PRO A 319 39.63 0.14 8.13
C PRO A 319 40.39 -1.12 8.56
N ILE A 320 40.14 -1.61 9.77
CA ILE A 320 40.79 -2.79 10.35
C ILE A 320 39.74 -3.82 10.82
N PRO A 321 39.86 -5.12 10.46
CA PRO A 321 38.80 -6.11 10.68
C PRO A 321 38.41 -6.33 12.15
N HIS A 322 39.37 -6.16 13.07
CA HIS A 322 39.19 -6.36 14.52
C HIS A 322 40.19 -5.47 15.29
N LYS A 323 39.90 -5.26 16.59
CA LYS A 323 40.85 -4.62 17.53
C LYS A 323 42.12 -5.48 17.60
N GLY A 324 43.27 -4.83 17.57
CA GLY A 324 44.57 -5.49 17.50
C GLY A 324 45.48 -4.86 16.47
N ARG A 325 46.35 -5.68 15.88
CA ARG A 325 47.41 -5.20 15.00
C ARG A 325 46.85 -4.83 13.63
N CYS A 326 47.02 -3.58 13.22
CA CYS A 326 46.58 -3.08 11.91
C CYS A 326 47.33 -3.83 10.78
N PRO A 327 46.63 -4.42 9.80
CA PRO A 327 47.26 -5.09 8.67
C PRO A 327 47.97 -4.14 7.70
N HIS A 328 47.66 -2.84 7.75
CA HIS A 328 48.23 -1.84 6.83
C HIS A 328 49.49 -1.16 7.37
N CYS A 329 49.52 -0.82 8.66
CA CYS A 329 50.64 -0.08 9.27
C CYS A 329 51.28 -0.81 10.46
N GLY A 330 50.74 -1.95 10.89
CA GLY A 330 51.27 -2.73 12.01
C GLY A 330 51.01 -2.14 13.40
N ALA A 331 50.35 -0.99 13.52
CA ALA A 331 50.01 -0.36 14.79
C ALA A 331 48.98 -1.17 15.59
N MET A 332 49.15 -1.25 16.91
CA MET A 332 48.16 -1.86 17.80
C MET A 332 47.03 -0.87 18.07
N ASN A 333 45.79 -1.27 17.79
CA ASN A 333 44.59 -0.48 18.03
C ASN A 333 43.73 -1.21 19.08
N GLU A 334 43.52 -0.59 20.23
CA GLU A 334 42.82 -1.19 21.38
C GLU A 334 41.32 -0.94 21.42
#